data_AF-A0A0Q0FLV1-F1
#
_entry.id   AF-A0A0Q0FLV1-F1
#
_cell.length_a   1.000
_cell.length_b   1.000
_cell.length_c   1.000
_cell.angle_alpha   90.00
_cell.angle_beta   90.00
_cell.angle_gamma   90.00
#
_symmetry.space_group_name_H-M   'P 1'
#
loop_
_entity.id
_entity.type
_entity.pdbx_description
1 polymer ?
#
loop_
_entity_poly.entity_id
_entity_poly.type
_entity_poly.pdbx_seq_one_letter_code
_entity_poly.pdbx_strand_id
1 'polypeptide(L)'
;QNYRSTASILKAANGLIINNSGRLGKELWTDVGDGELINLYAAFNEHDEARYVVETIESALKTGISRNDIAILYRSNAQSRVLEEALLRERIPYRIYGGQRFFERAEIKNAMAYM
;
A
#
# COMPACT_ATOMS: atom_id res chain seq x y z
N GLN A 1 -18.10 -12.22 12.13
CA GLN A 1 -17.06 -13.15 11.65
C GLN A 1 -16.55 -12.65 10.31
N ASN A 2 -15.23 -12.54 10.17
CA ASN A 2 -14.55 -12.11 8.95
C ASN A 2 -13.82 -13.33 8.34
N TYR A 3 -13.93 -13.51 7.03
CA TYR A 3 -13.34 -14.63 6.30
C TYR A 3 -12.16 -14.22 5.40
N ARG A 4 -11.79 -12.93 5.41
CA ARG A 4 -10.76 -12.35 4.53
C ARG A 4 -9.40 -12.24 5.23
N SER A 5 -9.40 -11.86 6.49
CA SER A 5 -8.20 -11.43 7.20
C SER A 5 -7.84 -12.39 8.33
N THR A 6 -6.53 -12.46 8.61
CA THR A 6 -5.96 -13.20 9.74
C THR A 6 -6.24 -12.49 11.06
N ALA A 7 -6.09 -13.21 12.18
CA ALA A 7 -6.42 -12.64 13.48
C ALA A 7 -5.47 -11.49 13.86
N SER A 8 -4.19 -11.51 13.45
CA SER A 8 -3.26 -10.40 13.68
C SER A 8 -3.74 -9.08 13.06
N ILE A 9 -4.21 -9.11 11.81
CA ILE A 9 -4.75 -7.94 11.11
C ILE A 9 -6.05 -7.46 11.78
N LEU A 10 -6.94 -8.39 12.15
CA LEU A 10 -8.21 -8.02 12.81
C LEU A 10 -8.01 -7.45 14.20
N LYS A 11 -7.06 -7.97 14.98
CA LYS A 11 -6.71 -7.42 16.30
C LYS A 11 -6.24 -5.97 16.17
N ALA A 12 -5.36 -5.67 15.21
CA ALA A 12 -4.90 -4.31 14.94
C ALA A 12 -6.04 -3.39 14.48
N ALA A 13 -6.90 -3.85 13.56
CA ALA A 13 -8.03 -3.08 13.08
C ALA A 13 -9.07 -2.79 14.19
N ASN A 14 -9.38 -3.78 15.03
CA ASN A 14 -10.27 -3.61 16.18
C ASN A 14 -9.66 -2.63 17.20
N GLY A 15 -8.35 -2.72 17.48
CA GLY A 15 -7.66 -1.77 18.35
C GLY A 15 -7.74 -0.33 17.84
N LEU A 16 -7.59 -0.12 16.54
CA LEU A 16 -7.69 1.20 15.92
C LEU A 16 -9.12 1.77 15.99
N ILE A 17 -10.14 0.96 15.70
CA ILE A 17 -11.53 1.43 15.60
C ILE A 17 -12.18 1.71 16.96
N ILE A 18 -11.67 1.14 18.05
CA ILE A 18 -12.18 1.38 19.41
C ILE A 18 -12.06 2.86 19.81
N ASN A 19 -11.08 3.58 19.24
CA ASN A 19 -10.85 5.00 19.54
C ASN A 19 -11.88 5.95 18.90
N ASN A 20 -12.74 5.45 17.98
CA ASN A 20 -13.74 6.29 17.32
C ASN A 20 -15.02 6.45 18.17
N SER A 21 -15.47 7.70 18.32
CA SER A 21 -16.73 8.03 18.99
C SER A 21 -17.96 7.70 18.11
N GLY A 22 -19.07 7.28 18.74
CA GLY A 22 -20.32 6.94 18.03
C GLY A 22 -20.40 5.51 17.49
N ARG A 23 -19.56 4.59 17.96
CA ARG A 23 -19.52 3.20 17.48
C ARG A 23 -20.68 2.36 18.02
N LEU A 24 -21.29 1.56 17.14
CA LEU A 24 -22.34 0.57 17.46
C LEU A 24 -21.83 -0.71 18.17
N GLY A 25 -20.56 -0.75 18.61
CA GLY A 25 -20.04 -1.84 19.45
C GLY A 25 -19.92 -3.23 18.79
N LYS A 26 -19.53 -3.32 17.51
CA LYS A 26 -19.31 -4.61 16.84
C LYS A 26 -17.85 -5.02 16.85
N GLU A 27 -17.54 -6.23 17.32
CA GLU A 27 -16.18 -6.79 17.23
C GLU A 27 -16.08 -7.82 16.10
N LEU A 28 -15.02 -7.69 15.30
CA LEU A 28 -14.73 -8.62 14.22
C LEU A 28 -13.78 -9.71 14.71
N TRP A 29 -14.13 -10.97 14.48
CA TRP A 29 -13.29 -12.13 14.77
C TRP A 29 -13.19 -13.04 13.54
N THR A 30 -12.14 -13.87 13.47
CA THR A 30 -11.84 -14.80 12.37
C THR A 30 -11.39 -16.15 12.94
N ASP A 31 -11.50 -17.20 12.12
CA ASP A 31 -11.05 -18.56 12.42
C ASP A 31 -9.91 -19.03 11.47
N VAL A 32 -9.38 -18.10 10.67
CA VAL A 32 -8.32 -18.37 9.67
C VAL A 32 -6.93 -18.54 10.33
N GLY A 33 -6.85 -18.35 11.66
CA GLY A 33 -5.60 -18.39 12.44
C GLY A 33 -4.94 -17.01 12.62
N ASP A 34 -3.83 -16.97 13.37
CA ASP A 34 -3.15 -15.72 13.73
C ASP A 34 -2.42 -15.07 12.55
N GLY A 35 -1.89 -15.86 11.60
CA GLY A 35 -1.15 -15.36 10.44
C GLY A 35 0.15 -14.65 10.79
N GLU A 36 0.70 -13.90 9.83
CA GLU A 36 1.93 -13.14 10.02
C GLU A 36 1.72 -11.87 10.85
N LEU A 37 2.78 -11.44 11.53
CA LEU A 37 2.81 -10.20 12.29
C LEU A 37 2.85 -8.98 11.36
N ILE A 38 2.26 -7.88 11.82
CA ILE A 38 2.30 -6.62 11.08
C ILE A 38 3.67 -5.99 11.29
N ASN A 39 4.40 -5.78 10.20
CA ASN A 39 5.68 -5.08 10.21
C ASN A 39 5.46 -3.57 10.09
N LEU A 40 6.21 -2.81 10.88
CA LEU A 40 6.25 -1.35 10.83
C LEU A 40 7.69 -0.91 10.55
N TYR A 41 7.87 -0.14 9.48
CA TYR A 41 9.15 0.46 9.13
C TYR A 41 9.04 1.99 9.18
N ALA A 42 9.95 2.63 9.90
CA ALA A 42 10.04 4.08 10.00
C ALA A 42 11.20 4.57 9.14
N ALA A 43 10.89 4.97 7.91
CA ALA A 43 11.86 5.48 6.96
C ALA A 43 12.39 6.86 7.34
N PHE A 44 13.62 7.17 6.92
CA PHE A 44 14.23 8.48 7.16
C PHE A 44 13.67 9.58 6.24
N ASN A 45 13.28 9.23 5.01
CA ASN A 45 12.68 10.13 4.03
C ASN A 45 11.78 9.34 3.05
N GLU A 46 11.07 10.05 2.18
CA GLU A 46 10.15 9.45 1.20
C GLU A 46 10.83 8.52 0.18
N HIS A 47 12.10 8.78 -0.16
CA HIS A 47 12.85 7.94 -1.10
C HIS A 47 13.30 6.63 -0.45
N ASP A 48 13.67 6.68 0.83
CA ASP A 48 14.00 5.52 1.66
C ASP A 48 12.76 4.65 1.87
N GLU A 49 11.60 5.26 2.16
CA GLU A 49 10.32 4.55 2.24
C GLU A 49 10.01 3.84 0.92
N ALA A 50 10.12 4.54 -0.21
CA ALA A 50 9.85 3.95 -1.52
C ALA A 50 10.81 2.80 -1.87
N ARG A 51 12.11 2.93 -1.54
CA ARG A 51 13.08 1.84 -1.70
C ARG A 51 12.71 0.63 -0.85
N TYR A 52 12.40 0.84 0.42
CA TYR A 52 12.01 -0.24 1.32
C TYR A 52 10.78 -1.00 0.81
N VAL A 53 9.77 -0.27 0.32
CA VAL A 53 8.57 -0.86 -0.27
C VAL A 53 8.94 -1.72 -1.49
N VAL A 54 9.76 -1.20 -2.40
CA VAL A 54 10.17 -1.93 -3.61
C VAL A 54 10.98 -3.19 -3.26
N GLU A 55 11.95 -3.10 -2.35
CA GLU A 55 12.73 -4.25 -1.87
C GLU A 55 11.84 -5.33 -1.24
N THR A 56 10.82 -4.90 -0.48
CA THR A 56 9.83 -5.81 0.11
C THR A 56 9.02 -6.52 -0.97
N ILE A 57 8.59 -5.79 -2.00
CA ILE A 57 7.87 -6.36 -3.14
C ILE A 57 8.76 -7.37 -3.87
N GLU A 58 10.01 -7.04 -4.16
CA GLU A 58 10.92 -7.97 -4.82
C GLU A 58 11.13 -9.25 -4.01
N SER A 59 11.27 -9.13 -2.69
CA SER A 59 11.39 -10.27 -1.79
C SER A 59 10.14 -11.16 -1.87
N ALA A 60 8.95 -10.56 -1.83
CA ALA A 60 7.69 -11.28 -1.98
C ALA A 60 7.55 -11.97 -3.36
N LEU A 61 8.02 -11.34 -4.43
CA LEU A 61 8.03 -11.96 -5.76
C LEU A 61 9.00 -13.15 -5.82
N LYS A 62 10.14 -13.08 -5.13
CA LYS A 62 11.10 -14.19 -5.02
C LYS A 62 10.55 -15.37 -4.22
N THR A 63 9.66 -15.13 -3.25
CA THR A 63 8.96 -16.20 -2.51
C THR A 63 7.78 -16.80 -3.28
N GLY A 64 7.45 -16.27 -4.46
CA GLY A 64 6.42 -16.79 -5.34
C GLY A 64 5.05 -16.11 -5.21
N ILE A 65 4.95 -15.02 -4.44
CA ILE A 65 3.72 -14.23 -4.36
C ILE A 65 3.45 -13.56 -5.72
N SER A 66 2.20 -13.59 -6.18
CA SER A 66 1.83 -12.92 -7.42
C SER A 66 1.82 -11.41 -7.23
N ARG A 67 2.25 -10.67 -8.25
CA ARG A 67 2.15 -9.20 -8.29
C ARG A 67 0.73 -8.71 -8.08
N ASN A 68 -0.27 -9.48 -8.50
CA ASN A 68 -1.69 -9.14 -8.36
C ASN A 68 -2.19 -9.23 -6.91
N ASP A 69 -1.45 -9.91 -6.03
CA ASP A 69 -1.80 -10.07 -4.62
C ASP A 69 -1.15 -8.98 -3.75
N ILE A 70 -0.41 -8.05 -4.37
CA ILE A 70 0.29 -6.95 -3.71
C ILE A 70 -0.39 -5.63 -4.07
N ALA A 71 -0.72 -4.83 -3.05
CA ALA A 71 -1.31 -3.50 -3.22
C ALA A 71 -0.61 -2.49 -2.32
N ILE A 72 -0.35 -1.29 -2.86
CA ILE A 72 0.17 -0.15 -2.11
C ILE A 72 -0.99 0.84 -1.91
N LEU A 73 -1.23 1.20 -0.65
CA LEU A 73 -2.26 2.17 -0.27
C LEU A 73 -1.59 3.43 0.27
N TYR A 74 -1.98 4.58 -0.25
CA TYR A 74 -1.47 5.88 0.17
C TYR A 74 -2.62 6.87 0.41
N ARG A 75 -2.35 7.93 1.17
CA ARG A 75 -3.38 8.88 1.60
C ARG A 75 -3.64 9.98 0.56
N SER A 76 -2.59 10.43 -0.13
CA SER A 76 -2.66 11.52 -1.12
C SER A 76 -1.97 11.13 -2.42
N ASN A 77 -2.52 11.62 -3.54
CA ASN A 77 -1.92 11.41 -4.86
C ASN A 77 -0.50 11.97 -5.00
N ALA A 78 -0.09 12.93 -4.17
CA ALA A 78 1.29 13.42 -4.19
C ALA A 78 2.32 12.33 -3.83
N GLN A 79 1.94 11.36 -2.99
CA GLN A 79 2.80 10.26 -2.55
C GLN A 79 3.05 9.23 -3.66
N SER A 80 2.18 9.18 -4.69
CA SER A 80 2.32 8.23 -5.79
C SER A 80 3.61 8.43 -6.59
N ARG A 81 4.06 9.67 -6.76
CA ARG A 81 5.22 10.01 -7.62
C ARG A 81 6.49 9.26 -7.23
N VAL A 82 6.86 9.30 -5.95
CA VAL A 82 8.11 8.70 -5.46
C VAL A 82 8.06 7.18 -5.54
N LEU A 83 6.89 6.60 -5.27
CA LEU A 83 6.65 5.16 -5.39
C LEU A 83 6.70 4.70 -6.86
N GLU A 84 6.07 5.44 -7.77
CA GLU A 84 6.11 5.17 -9.22
C GLU A 84 7.53 5.23 -9.77
N GLU A 85 8.31 6.25 -9.38
CA GLU A 85 9.73 6.38 -9.79
C GLU A 85 10.57 5.20 -9.28
N ALA A 86 10.37 4.77 -8.04
CA ALA A 86 11.07 3.62 -7.47
C ALA A 86 10.69 2.30 -8.18
N LEU A 87 9.40 2.07 -8.41
CA LEU A 87 8.91 0.89 -9.15
C LEU A 87 9.41 0.86 -10.60
N LEU A 88 9.46 2.01 -11.26
CA LEU A 88 9.97 2.14 -12.63
C LEU A 88 11.47 1.84 -12.70
N ARG A 89 12.25 2.31 -11.71
CA ARG A 89 13.70 2.08 -11.61
C ARG A 89 14.02 0.58 -11.54
N GLU A 90 13.28 -0.16 -10.72
CA GLU A 90 13.43 -1.62 -10.58
C GLU A 90 12.62 -2.42 -11.61
N ARG A 91 12.02 -1.74 -12.60
CA ARG A 91 11.25 -2.34 -13.71
C ARG A 91 10.11 -3.25 -13.23
N ILE A 92 9.48 -2.92 -12.11
CA ILE A 92 8.33 -3.64 -11.57
C ILE A 92 7.05 -3.14 -12.24
N PRO A 93 6.29 -3.99 -12.95
CA PRO A 93 5.02 -3.59 -13.54
C PRO A 93 4.00 -3.26 -12.45
N TYR A 94 3.36 -2.09 -12.54
CA TYR A 94 2.35 -1.64 -11.59
C TYR A 94 1.10 -1.14 -12.32
N ARG A 95 0.00 -1.04 -11.56
CA ARG A 95 -1.26 -0.44 -12.02
C ARG A 95 -1.84 0.45 -10.93
N ILE A 96 -2.21 1.67 -11.30
CA ILE A 96 -2.86 2.63 -10.40
C ILE A 96 -4.37 2.47 -10.54
N TYR A 97 -5.07 2.37 -9.41
CA TYR A 97 -6.53 2.36 -9.33
C TYR A 97 -7.02 3.64 -8.64
N GLY A 98 -8.02 4.32 -9.21
CA GLY A 98 -8.65 5.50 -8.59
C GLY A 98 -8.04 6.86 -8.93
N GLY A 99 -7.18 6.97 -9.95
CA GLY A 99 -6.67 8.25 -10.48
C GLY A 99 -6.16 8.14 -11.92
N GLN A 100 -6.07 9.27 -12.64
CA GLN A 100 -5.28 9.35 -13.87
C GLN A 100 -3.80 9.11 -13.53
N ARG A 101 -3.07 8.34 -14.37
CA ARG A 101 -1.61 8.18 -14.24
C ARG A 101 -0.97 9.55 -14.09
N PHE A 102 0.04 9.69 -13.24
CA PHE A 102 0.74 10.97 -13.07
C PHE A 102 1.16 11.56 -14.43
N PHE A 103 1.72 10.73 -15.32
CA PHE A 103 2.11 11.09 -16.69
C PHE A 103 0.95 11.32 -17.68
N GLU A 104 -0.29 10.97 -17.34
CA GLU A 104 -1.47 11.23 -18.19
C GLU A 104 -2.22 12.50 -17.79
N ARG A 105 -1.78 13.21 -16.75
CA ARG A 105 -2.38 14.49 -16.34
C ARG A 105 -2.13 15.56 -17.39
N ALA A 106 -3.19 16.24 -17.80
CA ALA A 106 -3.14 17.32 -18.78
C ALA A 106 -2.13 18.42 -18.39
N GLU A 107 -1.98 18.73 -17.10
CA GLU A 107 -1.02 19.73 -16.59
C GLU A 107 0.44 19.35 -16.86
N ILE A 108 0.80 18.06 -16.72
CA ILE A 108 2.17 17.59 -16.98
C ILE A 108 2.43 17.48 -18.48
N LYS A 109 1.43 17.05 -19.27
CA LYS A 109 1.52 17.08 -20.73
C LYS A 109 1.71 18.49 -21.27
N ASN A 110 1.02 19.48 -20.71
CA ASN A 110 1.14 20.88 -21.13
C ASN A 110 2.52 21.46 -20.78
N ALA A 111 3.09 21.11 -19.63
CA ALA A 111 4.44 21.53 -19.25
C ALA A 111 5.52 20.90 -20.15
N MET A 112 5.40 19.62 -20.51
CA MET A 112 6.36 18.96 -21.42
C MET A 112 6.21 19.38 -22.88
N ALA A 113 5.01 19.77 -23.33
CA ALA A 113 4.79 20.24 -24.70
C ALA A 113 5.35 21.66 -24.98
N TYR A 114 5.82 22.35 -23.94
CA TYR A 114 6.41 23.68 -24.04
C TYR A 114 7.94 23.69 -24.04
N MET A 115 8.59 22.51 -23.87
CA MET A 115 10.03 22.30 -24.10
C MET A 115 10.27 21.69 -25.49
#